data_AF-A0AAW1ARP3-F1
#
_entry.id   AF-A0AAW1ARP3-F1
#
_cell.length_a   1.000
_cell.length_b   1.000
_cell.length_c   1.000
_cell.angle_alpha   90.00
_cell.angle_beta   90.00
_cell.angle_gamma   90.00
#
_symmetry.space_group_name_H-M   'P 1'
#
loop_
_entity.id
_entity.type
_entity.pdbx_description
1 polymer ?
#
loop_
_entity_poly.entity_id
_entity_poly.type
_entity_poly.pdbx_seq_one_letter_code
_entity_poly.pdbx_strand_id
1 'polypeptide(L)'
;MNSVLKTVLDLTYPITSMFSGASFNNGVCDIFRDKQIEDLWIPFFIITTDITASAMRVHTDGCLWRYIRASMSLSGYLPPLCDPKDGHLLMDGGYINNLPADVARSMGAKIVIAIDVGSRDETDLTNYGDALSGWWLLWKRWNPLVEKVKVLNMAEIQTRLAYVCCVRQLEMVKNSDYCEYIRPPIDRYGTLDFGKFDEICEVGYQHGKTVFNVWCRSGVLEKMLKDRQEGCQSKPSCYVTCPTTSFTDLAEIVSRIEPVKAILVDDESDYQTEYEEEIFDSQKDDYVSFLTSETEIYTDPQDQEIRLRRPIRGDSEDSQLAA
;
A
#
# COMPACT_ATOMS: atom_id res chain seq x y z
N MET A 1 27.11 11.80 -19.67
CA MET A 1 26.84 13.18 -19.20
C MET A 1 25.39 13.65 -19.39
N ASN A 2 24.42 12.80 -19.81
CA ASN A 2 23.06 13.24 -20.18
C ASN A 2 21.95 12.93 -19.16
N SER A 3 22.21 12.22 -18.06
CA SER A 3 21.15 11.76 -17.15
C SER A 3 20.56 12.92 -16.32
N VAL A 4 21.41 13.73 -15.69
CA VAL A 4 20.96 14.84 -14.83
C VAL A 4 20.20 15.90 -15.61
N LEU A 5 20.63 16.23 -16.83
CA LEU A 5 19.93 17.19 -17.69
C LEU A 5 18.53 16.70 -18.05
N LYS A 6 18.36 15.41 -18.34
CA LYS A 6 17.04 14.81 -18.60
C LYS A 6 16.16 14.88 -17.36
N THR A 7 16.68 14.59 -16.16
CA THR A 7 15.93 14.72 -14.90
C THR A 7 15.48 16.15 -14.62
N VAL A 8 16.36 17.14 -14.88
CA VAL A 8 16.02 18.57 -14.71
C VAL A 8 14.94 19.01 -15.71
N LEU A 9 15.01 18.54 -16.96
CA LEU A 9 13.99 18.81 -17.97
C LEU A 9 12.67 18.07 -17.70
N ASP A 10 12.71 16.99 -16.91
CA ASP A 10 11.54 16.22 -16.50
C ASP A 10 10.82 16.83 -15.29
N LEU A 11 11.39 17.88 -14.69
CA LEU A 11 10.75 18.62 -13.60
C LEU A 11 9.46 19.29 -14.13
N THR A 12 8.34 19.04 -13.48
CA THR A 12 7.04 19.59 -13.86
C THR A 12 6.51 20.54 -12.79
N TYR A 13 5.52 21.35 -13.15
CA TYR A 13 4.84 22.20 -12.19
C TYR A 13 4.12 21.30 -11.16
N PRO A 14 4.44 21.41 -9.85
CA PRO A 14 4.08 20.38 -8.87
C PRO A 14 2.62 20.53 -8.40
N ILE A 15 1.66 20.41 -9.32
CA ILE A 15 0.24 20.22 -8.98
C ILE A 15 0.02 18.79 -8.48
N THR A 16 0.59 17.82 -9.19
CA THR A 16 0.39 16.38 -8.91
C THR A 16 1.69 15.66 -8.54
N SER A 17 2.82 16.06 -9.14
CA SER A 17 4.12 15.43 -8.93
C SER A 17 5.27 16.39 -9.25
N MET A 18 6.45 16.19 -8.65
CA MET A 18 7.64 16.99 -8.95
C MET A 18 8.24 16.64 -10.33
N PHE A 19 8.14 15.39 -10.76
CA PHE A 19 8.62 14.93 -12.07
C PHE A 19 7.45 14.52 -12.95
N SER A 20 7.54 14.75 -14.26
CA SER A 20 6.56 14.25 -15.23
C SER A 20 6.66 12.73 -15.39
N GLY A 21 7.84 12.17 -15.12
CA GLY A 21 8.13 10.75 -15.20
C GLY A 21 8.49 10.29 -16.61
N ALA A 22 8.53 11.18 -17.61
CA ALA A 22 8.89 10.81 -18.98
C ALA A 22 10.32 10.27 -19.08
N SER A 23 11.27 10.92 -18.40
CA SER A 23 12.66 10.45 -18.39
C SER A 23 12.80 9.10 -17.70
N PHE A 24 12.06 8.90 -16.61
CA PHE A 24 12.08 7.64 -15.87
C PHE A 24 11.41 6.51 -16.67
N ASN A 25 10.27 6.77 -17.30
CA ASN A 25 9.59 5.83 -18.21
C ASN A 25 10.51 5.37 -19.33
N ASN A 26 11.20 6.30 -19.99
CA ASN A 26 12.15 5.96 -21.05
C ASN A 26 13.30 5.10 -20.52
N GLY A 27 13.86 5.41 -19.35
CA GLY A 27 14.92 4.61 -18.75
C GLY A 27 14.50 3.17 -18.44
N VAL A 28 13.31 2.96 -17.87
CA VAL A 28 12.79 1.62 -17.57
C VAL A 28 12.41 0.89 -18.88
N CYS A 29 11.80 1.58 -19.83
CA CYS A 29 11.46 1.05 -21.15
C CYS A 29 12.71 0.65 -21.95
N ASP A 30 13.81 1.39 -21.87
CA ASP A 30 15.06 1.07 -22.59
C ASP A 30 15.68 -0.25 -22.08
N ILE A 31 15.54 -0.54 -20.79
CA ILE A 31 16.07 -1.74 -20.13
C ILE A 31 15.23 -2.97 -20.49
N PHE A 32 13.90 -2.89 -20.28
CA PHE A 32 13.02 -4.05 -20.40
C PHE A 32 12.38 -4.19 -21.78
N ARG A 33 12.29 -3.10 -22.56
CA ARG A 33 11.67 -3.04 -23.90
C ARG A 33 10.27 -3.64 -23.89
N ASP A 34 9.90 -4.38 -24.93
CA ASP A 34 8.56 -4.95 -25.10
C ASP A 34 8.34 -6.28 -24.35
N LYS A 35 9.19 -6.61 -23.37
CA LYS A 35 9.05 -7.83 -22.56
C LYS A 35 7.73 -7.81 -21.78
N GLN A 36 7.03 -8.94 -21.79
CA GLN A 36 5.89 -9.18 -20.92
C GLN A 36 6.31 -9.93 -19.65
N ILE A 37 5.51 -9.83 -18.59
CA ILE A 37 5.80 -10.50 -17.31
C ILE A 37 5.78 -12.02 -17.47
N GLU A 38 4.79 -12.55 -18.20
CA GLU A 38 4.57 -13.96 -18.44
C GLU A 38 5.68 -14.64 -19.26
N ASP A 39 6.49 -13.85 -19.98
CA ASP A 39 7.62 -14.34 -20.79
C ASP A 39 8.91 -14.54 -19.96
N LEU A 40 8.90 -14.19 -18.67
CA LEU A 40 10.07 -14.32 -17.82
C LEU A 40 10.34 -15.78 -17.44
N TRP A 41 11.63 -16.17 -17.46
CA TRP A 41 12.05 -17.54 -17.14
C TRP A 41 11.79 -17.93 -15.68
N ILE A 42 11.80 -16.94 -14.79
CA ILE A 42 11.45 -17.09 -13.39
C ILE A 42 10.06 -16.48 -13.22
N PRO A 43 9.08 -17.22 -12.66
CA PRO A 43 7.77 -16.66 -12.35
C PRO A 43 7.92 -15.37 -11.55
N PHE A 44 7.35 -14.30 -12.09
CA PHE A 44 7.45 -12.96 -11.53
C PHE A 44 6.05 -12.45 -11.25
N PHE A 45 5.92 -11.74 -10.13
CA PHE A 45 4.74 -10.94 -9.84
C PHE A 45 5.19 -9.60 -9.29
N ILE A 46 4.34 -8.60 -9.46
CA ILE A 46 4.58 -7.26 -8.93
C ILE A 46 3.30 -6.69 -8.37
N ILE A 47 3.41 -5.91 -7.30
CA ILE A 47 2.27 -5.30 -6.63
C ILE A 47 2.23 -3.82 -6.96
N THR A 48 1.03 -3.32 -7.21
CA THR A 48 0.76 -1.89 -7.27
C THR A 48 -0.40 -1.54 -6.36
N THR A 49 -0.42 -0.30 -5.92
CA THR A 49 -1.57 0.28 -5.22
C THR A 49 -2.50 0.92 -6.24
N ASP A 50 -3.71 0.39 -6.39
CA ASP A 50 -4.74 1.03 -7.20
C ASP A 50 -5.45 2.08 -6.36
N ILE A 51 -5.20 3.36 -6.67
CA ILE A 51 -5.81 4.48 -5.94
C ILE A 51 -7.23 4.79 -6.45
N THR A 52 -7.63 4.29 -7.61
CA THR A 52 -8.99 4.41 -8.13
C THR A 52 -9.93 3.47 -7.40
N ALA A 53 -9.53 2.21 -7.19
CA ALA A 53 -10.32 1.22 -6.45
C ALA A 53 -9.94 1.10 -4.96
N SER A 54 -8.91 1.81 -4.49
CA SER A 54 -8.35 1.70 -3.14
C SER A 54 -7.98 0.27 -2.76
N ALA A 55 -7.36 -0.47 -3.69
CA ALA A 55 -7.11 -1.90 -3.57
C ALA A 55 -5.68 -2.29 -3.98
N MET A 56 -5.20 -3.41 -3.43
CA MET A 56 -3.98 -4.06 -3.90
C MET A 56 -4.24 -4.71 -5.25
N ARG A 57 -3.32 -4.54 -6.20
CA ARG A 57 -3.30 -5.31 -7.44
C ARG A 57 -2.02 -6.09 -7.57
N VAL A 58 -2.16 -7.37 -7.88
CA VAL A 58 -1.05 -8.28 -8.19
C VAL A 58 -1.04 -8.49 -9.70
N HIS A 59 0.08 -8.15 -10.33
CA HIS A 59 0.26 -8.30 -11.78
C HIS A 59 1.20 -9.48 -12.05
N THR A 60 0.68 -10.44 -12.81
CA THR A 60 1.43 -11.62 -13.28
C THR A 60 1.52 -11.69 -14.81
N ASP A 61 0.95 -10.70 -15.50
CA ASP A 61 0.90 -10.61 -16.95
C ASP A 61 0.92 -9.15 -17.44
N GLY A 62 1.35 -8.97 -18.68
CA GLY A 62 1.38 -7.69 -19.37
C GLY A 62 2.74 -6.98 -19.32
N CYS A 63 2.73 -5.70 -19.71
CA CYS A 63 3.95 -4.99 -20.06
C CYS A 63 4.86 -4.74 -18.85
N LEU A 64 6.01 -5.40 -18.81
CA LEU A 64 6.89 -5.47 -17.65
C LEU A 64 7.35 -4.09 -17.18
N TRP A 65 7.83 -3.25 -18.11
CA TRP A 65 8.35 -1.93 -17.74
C TRP A 65 7.28 -1.02 -17.16
N ARG A 66 6.01 -1.16 -17.61
CA ARG A 66 4.90 -0.35 -17.12
C ARG A 66 4.57 -0.70 -15.68
N TYR A 67 4.44 -1.98 -15.36
CA TYR A 67 4.11 -2.39 -14.00
C TYR A 67 5.27 -2.17 -13.03
N ILE A 68 6.53 -2.33 -13.46
CA ILE A 68 7.70 -1.91 -12.68
C ILE A 68 7.64 -0.41 -12.40
N ARG A 69 7.40 0.41 -13.44
CA ARG A 69 7.26 1.85 -13.31
C ARG A 69 6.13 2.23 -12.36
N ALA A 70 4.98 1.57 -12.44
CA ALA A 70 3.82 1.79 -11.57
C ALA A 70 4.18 1.49 -10.10
N SER A 71 4.77 0.33 -9.85
CA SER A 71 5.19 -0.13 -8.52
C SER A 71 6.32 0.72 -7.90
N MET A 72 6.98 1.58 -8.66
CA MET A 72 8.00 2.53 -8.18
C MET A 72 7.48 3.99 -8.15
N SER A 73 6.15 4.20 -8.25
CA SER A 73 5.54 5.53 -8.29
C SER A 73 5.30 6.08 -6.89
N LEU A 74 6.29 6.76 -6.33
CA LEU A 74 6.13 7.45 -5.06
C LEU A 74 5.25 8.71 -5.21
N SER A 75 4.29 8.85 -4.31
CA SER A 75 3.38 10.01 -4.21
C SER A 75 4.15 11.32 -4.10
N GLY A 76 3.71 12.32 -4.87
CA GLY A 76 4.39 13.62 -4.99
C GLY A 76 5.70 13.59 -5.80
N TYR A 77 6.33 12.43 -6.01
CA TYR A 77 7.55 12.31 -6.82
C TYR A 77 7.21 12.08 -8.29
N LEU A 78 6.37 11.08 -8.56
CA LEU A 78 5.95 10.66 -9.90
C LEU A 78 4.43 10.65 -10.00
N PRO A 79 3.85 10.94 -11.17
CA PRO A 79 2.40 10.84 -11.33
C PRO A 79 1.98 9.37 -11.32
N PRO A 80 0.73 9.08 -10.87
CA PRO A 80 0.15 7.75 -10.99
C PRO A 80 0.18 7.27 -12.44
N LEU A 81 0.48 5.99 -12.63
CA LEU A 81 0.48 5.39 -13.96
C LEU A 81 -0.91 4.86 -14.29
N CYS A 82 -1.49 5.31 -15.39
CA CYS A 82 -2.77 4.79 -15.88
C CYS A 82 -2.58 3.39 -16.50
N ASP A 83 -3.35 2.41 -16.03
CA ASP A 83 -3.37 1.07 -16.60
C ASP A 83 -4.15 1.08 -17.92
N PRO A 84 -3.57 0.61 -19.05
CA PRO A 84 -4.27 0.55 -20.32
C PRO A 84 -5.44 -0.45 -20.34
N LYS A 85 -5.51 -1.40 -19.39
CA LYS A 85 -6.56 -2.43 -19.36
C LYS A 85 -7.92 -1.86 -18.96
N ASP A 86 -7.94 -0.97 -17.97
CA ASP A 86 -9.18 -0.46 -17.34
C ASP A 86 -9.17 1.04 -17.06
N GLY A 87 -8.06 1.75 -17.29
CA GLY A 87 -7.93 3.18 -17.04
C GLY A 87 -7.66 3.55 -15.58
N HIS A 88 -7.44 2.58 -14.69
CA HIS A 88 -7.20 2.83 -13.27
C HIS A 88 -5.83 3.45 -13.02
N LEU A 89 -5.72 4.22 -11.94
CA LEU A 89 -4.49 4.89 -11.56
C LEU A 89 -3.69 4.04 -10.57
N LEU A 90 -2.48 3.67 -10.96
CA LEU A 90 -1.59 2.81 -10.21
C LEU A 90 -0.44 3.60 -9.57
N MET A 91 -0.14 3.26 -8.33
CA MET A 91 0.93 3.81 -7.50
C MET A 91 1.82 2.70 -6.94
N ASP A 92 2.88 3.09 -6.21
CA ASP A 92 3.80 2.19 -5.54
C ASP A 92 3.06 1.11 -4.73
N GLY A 93 3.41 -0.17 -4.93
CA GLY A 93 2.78 -1.31 -4.26
C GLY A 93 3.07 -1.35 -2.76
N GLY A 94 4.16 -0.71 -2.34
CA GLY A 94 4.58 -0.62 -0.96
C GLY A 94 3.56 0.05 -0.05
N TYR A 95 2.68 0.92 -0.58
CA TYR A 95 1.62 1.56 0.21
C TYR A 95 0.55 0.60 0.73
N ILE A 96 0.41 -0.59 0.12
CA ILE A 96 -0.49 -1.63 0.66
C ILE A 96 0.27 -2.86 1.12
N ASN A 97 1.32 -3.29 0.40
CA ASN A 97 2.11 -4.46 0.79
C ASN A 97 3.56 -4.33 0.34
N ASN A 98 4.40 -3.86 1.26
CA ASN A 98 5.82 -3.63 1.03
C ASN A 98 6.68 -4.92 1.08
N LEU A 99 6.16 -6.01 1.66
CA LEU A 99 6.87 -7.29 1.73
C LEU A 99 5.91 -8.44 1.42
N PRO A 100 5.65 -8.71 0.12
CA PRO A 100 4.54 -9.57 -0.31
C PRO A 100 4.84 -11.06 -0.25
N ALA A 101 5.28 -11.52 0.92
CA ALA A 101 5.53 -12.93 1.18
C ALA A 101 4.23 -13.75 1.22
N ASP A 102 3.12 -13.13 1.62
CA ASP A 102 1.78 -13.69 1.58
C ASP A 102 1.32 -13.98 0.14
N VAL A 103 1.57 -13.05 -0.80
CA VAL A 103 1.28 -13.25 -2.22
C VAL A 103 2.18 -14.33 -2.82
N ALA A 104 3.49 -14.31 -2.52
CA ALA A 104 4.37 -15.40 -2.95
C ALA A 104 3.89 -16.77 -2.44
N ARG A 105 3.42 -16.81 -1.18
CA ARG A 105 2.86 -18.02 -0.57
C ARG A 105 1.58 -18.47 -1.27
N SER A 106 0.65 -17.56 -1.56
CA SER A 106 -0.60 -17.89 -2.26
C SER A 106 -0.35 -18.38 -3.69
N MET A 107 0.73 -17.91 -4.34
CA MET A 107 1.19 -18.38 -5.65
C MET A 107 1.88 -19.74 -5.62
N GLY A 108 1.98 -20.38 -4.44
CA GLY A 108 2.49 -21.75 -4.30
C GLY A 108 3.92 -21.84 -3.77
N ALA A 109 4.53 -20.74 -3.33
CA ALA A 109 5.84 -20.80 -2.68
C ALA A 109 5.74 -21.54 -1.33
N LYS A 110 6.43 -22.68 -1.22
CA LYS A 110 6.52 -23.44 0.04
C LYS A 110 7.36 -22.72 1.10
N ILE A 111 8.41 -22.03 0.65
CA ILE A 111 9.38 -21.33 1.47
C ILE A 111 9.62 -20.00 0.78
N VAL A 112 9.52 -18.91 1.54
CA VAL A 112 9.75 -17.55 1.06
C VAL A 112 10.98 -17.00 1.76
N ILE A 113 11.93 -16.47 0.99
CA ILE A 113 13.04 -15.68 1.54
C ILE A 113 12.66 -14.22 1.34
N ALA A 114 12.31 -13.54 2.42
CA ALA A 114 11.82 -12.16 2.37
C ALA A 114 12.94 -11.19 2.79
N ILE A 115 13.26 -10.24 1.91
CA ILE A 115 14.34 -9.28 2.11
C ILE A 115 13.72 -7.92 2.42
N ASP A 116 13.85 -7.48 3.67
CA ASP A 116 13.37 -6.16 4.11
C ASP A 116 14.50 -5.13 3.98
N VAL A 117 14.28 -4.14 3.12
CA VAL A 117 15.15 -2.98 2.91
C VAL A 117 14.48 -1.67 3.34
N GLY A 118 13.41 -1.74 4.13
CA GLY A 118 12.75 -0.57 4.68
C GLY A 118 13.66 0.22 5.62
N SER A 119 13.60 1.55 5.53
CA SER A 119 14.23 2.44 6.50
C SER A 119 13.61 2.26 7.87
N ARG A 120 14.41 2.32 8.94
CA ARG A 120 13.86 2.49 10.29
C ARG A 120 13.38 3.92 10.45
N ASP A 121 12.13 4.08 10.81
CA ASP A 121 11.61 5.37 11.26
C ASP A 121 12.35 5.78 12.55
N GLU A 122 12.82 7.03 12.59
CA GLU A 122 13.29 7.62 13.84
C GLU A 122 12.09 7.75 14.79
N THR A 123 12.17 7.04 15.92
CA THR A 123 11.17 7.10 17.01
C THR A 123 11.54 8.14 18.07
N ASP A 124 12.80 8.61 18.06
CA ASP A 124 13.31 9.65 18.95
C ASP A 124 12.95 11.04 18.41
N LEU A 125 11.68 11.38 18.52
CA LEU A 125 11.12 12.66 18.10
C LEU A 125 11.02 13.60 19.31
N THR A 126 11.31 14.88 19.10
CA THR A 126 11.19 15.86 20.17
C THR A 126 9.72 16.05 20.53
N ASN A 127 9.35 15.80 21.79
CA ASN A 127 8.03 16.15 22.30
C ASN A 127 7.95 17.68 22.45
N TYR A 128 7.16 18.32 21.59
CA TYR A 128 6.97 19.78 21.55
C TYR A 128 5.64 20.24 22.17
N GLY A 129 4.88 19.34 22.81
CA GLY A 129 3.54 19.63 23.35
C GLY A 129 2.46 19.74 22.28
N ASP A 130 1.43 20.55 22.53
CA ASP A 130 0.19 20.58 21.73
C ASP A 130 0.26 21.49 20.49
N ALA A 131 1.28 22.36 20.39
CA ALA A 131 1.40 23.33 19.31
C ALA A 131 2.85 23.51 18.85
N LEU A 132 3.05 23.51 17.53
CA LEU A 132 4.35 23.70 16.90
C LEU A 132 4.34 24.91 15.98
N SER A 133 5.10 25.95 16.33
CA SER A 133 5.25 27.12 15.48
C SER A 133 6.36 26.91 14.43
N GLY A 134 6.01 27.06 13.16
CA GLY A 134 6.99 27.02 12.06
C GLY A 134 8.08 28.08 12.18
N TRP A 135 7.73 29.26 12.70
CA TRP A 135 8.69 30.33 12.97
C TRP A 135 9.68 29.95 14.07
N TRP A 136 9.21 29.24 15.10
CA TRP A 136 10.08 28.72 16.16
C TRP A 136 11.04 27.65 15.64
N LEU A 137 10.56 26.75 14.77
CA LEU A 137 11.41 25.76 14.10
C LEU A 137 12.49 26.42 13.25
N LEU A 138 12.14 27.44 12.47
CA LEU A 138 13.09 28.20 11.65
C LEU A 138 14.15 28.89 12.52
N TRP A 139 13.73 29.51 13.63
CA TRP A 139 14.66 30.16 14.56
C TRP A 139 15.61 29.17 15.23
N LYS A 140 15.10 28.02 15.69
CA LYS A 140 15.89 26.91 16.24
C LYS A 140 16.86 26.33 15.21
N ARG A 141 16.45 26.25 13.95
CA ARG A 141 17.31 25.77 12.84
C ARG A 141 18.44 26.74 12.51
N TRP A 142 18.23 28.05 12.68
CA TRP A 142 19.26 29.07 12.46
C TRP A 142 20.27 29.16 13.61
N ASN A 143 19.86 28.90 14.86
CA ASN A 143 20.72 29.06 16.03
C ASN A 143 21.61 27.83 16.30
N PRO A 144 22.94 27.89 16.08
CA PRO A 144 23.84 26.75 16.22
C PRO A 144 24.11 26.33 17.67
N LEU A 145 23.72 27.13 18.66
CA LEU A 145 23.94 26.88 20.09
C LEU A 145 22.81 26.09 20.76
N VAL A 146 21.75 25.77 20.01
CA VAL A 146 20.56 25.12 20.55
C VAL A 146 20.45 23.70 20.04
N GLU A 147 19.99 22.79 20.91
CA GLU A 147 19.76 21.39 20.57
C GLU A 147 18.82 21.29 19.35
N LYS A 148 19.23 20.46 18.38
CA LYS A 148 18.49 20.30 17.12
C LYS A 148 17.16 19.61 17.43
N VAL A 149 16.07 20.34 17.22
CA VAL A 149 14.72 19.80 17.35
C VAL A 149 14.50 18.81 16.21
N LYS A 150 14.21 17.55 16.57
CA LYS A 150 13.88 16.49 15.63
C LYS A 150 12.36 16.42 15.49
N VAL A 151 11.84 17.04 14.44
CA VAL A 151 10.42 17.00 14.08
C VAL A 151 10.28 16.40 12.69
N LEU A 152 9.20 15.64 12.47
CA LEU A 152 8.90 15.16 11.12
C LEU A 152 8.60 16.34 10.21
N ASN A 153 9.08 16.26 8.98
CA ASN A 153 8.64 17.15 7.92
C ASN A 153 7.36 16.61 7.25
N MET A 154 6.71 17.44 6.44
CA MET A 154 5.46 17.03 5.76
C MET A 154 5.61 15.79 4.88
N ALA A 155 6.73 15.63 4.18
CA ALA A 155 6.97 14.47 3.32
C ALA A 155 7.15 13.19 4.13
N GLU A 156 7.80 13.27 5.29
CA GLU A 156 7.99 12.16 6.22
C GLU A 156 6.66 11.75 6.86
N ILE A 157 5.84 12.71 7.29
CA ILE A 157 4.47 12.44 7.80
C ILE A 157 3.65 11.73 6.73
N GLN A 158 3.63 12.25 5.50
CA GLN A 158 2.89 11.64 4.39
C GLN A 158 3.38 10.22 4.10
N THR A 159 4.69 10.00 4.12
CA THR A 159 5.27 8.67 3.91
C THR A 159 4.82 7.71 5.02
N ARG A 160 4.98 8.07 6.30
CA ARG A 160 4.56 7.19 7.41
C ARG A 160 3.06 6.88 7.39
N LEU A 161 2.22 7.86 7.07
CA LEU A 161 0.78 7.64 6.91
C LEU A 161 0.48 6.71 5.72
N ALA A 162 1.20 6.85 4.62
CA ALA A 162 0.97 6.03 3.43
C ALA A 162 1.36 4.55 3.63
N TYR A 163 2.29 4.25 4.54
CA TYR A 163 2.72 2.88 4.84
C TYR A 163 2.11 2.29 6.12
N VAL A 164 1.29 3.04 6.87
CA VAL A 164 0.78 2.61 8.18
C VAL A 164 0.00 1.29 8.13
N CYS A 165 -0.74 1.07 7.04
CA CYS A 165 -1.53 -0.14 6.83
C CYS A 165 -0.65 -1.39 6.63
N CYS A 166 0.55 -1.22 6.08
CA CYS A 166 1.46 -2.32 5.73
C CYS A 166 2.20 -2.89 6.94
N VAL A 167 2.33 -2.11 8.02
CA VAL A 167 3.13 -2.50 9.19
C VAL A 167 2.61 -3.80 9.80
N ARG A 168 1.29 -3.96 9.91
CA ARG A 168 0.67 -5.18 10.45
C ARG A 168 0.93 -6.40 9.57
N GLN A 169 0.82 -6.25 8.26
CA GLN A 169 1.11 -7.35 7.32
C GLN A 169 2.58 -7.76 7.40
N LEU A 170 3.48 -6.78 7.48
CA LEU A 170 4.91 -7.02 7.64
C LEU A 170 5.23 -7.80 8.94
N GLU A 171 4.58 -7.46 10.05
CA GLU A 171 4.72 -8.17 11.33
C GLU A 171 4.20 -9.62 11.24
N MET A 172 3.08 -9.84 10.57
CA MET A 172 2.56 -11.18 10.34
C MET A 172 3.51 -12.04 9.50
N VAL A 173 4.09 -11.46 8.45
CA VAL A 173 5.10 -12.13 7.61
C VAL A 173 6.36 -12.47 8.41
N LYS A 174 6.85 -11.55 9.24
CA LYS A 174 8.03 -11.74 10.10
C LYS A 174 7.89 -12.92 11.06
N ASN A 175 6.68 -13.17 11.54
CA ASN A 175 6.39 -14.23 12.51
C ASN A 175 5.90 -15.54 11.86
N SER A 176 5.90 -15.63 10.53
CA SER A 176 5.35 -16.79 9.82
C SER A 176 6.38 -17.90 9.61
N ASP A 177 5.97 -19.16 9.84
CA ASP A 177 6.85 -20.33 9.75
C ASP A 177 7.37 -20.62 8.33
N TYR A 178 6.71 -20.07 7.30
CA TYR A 178 7.08 -20.28 5.90
C TYR A 178 8.02 -19.20 5.35
N CYS A 179 8.31 -18.17 6.15
CA CYS A 179 9.05 -17.00 5.72
C CYS A 179 10.38 -16.87 6.48
N GLU A 180 11.47 -16.93 5.74
CA GLU A 180 12.80 -16.59 6.25
C GLU A 180 13.05 -15.11 6.02
N TYR A 181 13.04 -14.35 7.11
CA TYR A 181 13.19 -12.91 7.08
C TYR A 181 14.68 -12.53 7.14
N ILE A 182 15.14 -11.76 6.16
CA ILE A 182 16.51 -11.23 6.07
C ILE A 182 16.45 -9.71 6.03
N ARG A 183 17.22 -9.05 6.89
CA ARG A 183 17.37 -7.59 6.88
C ARG A 183 18.84 -7.19 6.84
N PRO A 184 19.33 -6.67 5.70
CA PRO A 184 20.68 -6.12 5.59
C PRO A 184 20.87 -4.86 6.46
N PRO A 185 22.11 -4.57 6.91
CA PRO A 185 22.40 -3.40 7.75
C PRO A 185 22.50 -2.11 6.91
N ILE A 186 21.34 -1.56 6.53
CA ILE A 186 21.24 -0.37 5.66
C ILE A 186 20.65 0.87 6.35
N ASP A 187 20.48 0.84 7.68
CA ASP A 187 19.87 1.92 8.47
C ASP A 187 20.55 3.30 8.31
N ARG A 188 21.80 3.33 7.82
CA ARG A 188 22.59 4.57 7.61
C ARG A 188 22.36 5.26 6.26
N TYR A 189 21.61 4.65 5.35
CA TYR A 189 21.38 5.17 4.00
C TYR A 189 19.97 5.77 3.90
N GLY A 190 19.89 6.97 3.33
CA GLY A 190 18.59 7.57 3.01
C GLY A 190 17.95 6.92 1.77
N THR A 191 16.63 6.99 1.65
CA THR A 191 15.87 6.44 0.52
C THR A 191 16.32 6.97 -0.85
N LEU A 192 16.84 8.21 -0.90
CA LEU A 192 17.27 8.89 -2.13
C LEU A 192 18.81 9.05 -2.24
N ASP A 193 19.60 8.31 -1.46
CA ASP A 193 21.07 8.36 -1.45
C ASP A 193 21.69 7.59 -2.64
N PHE A 194 21.26 7.87 -3.88
CA PHE A 194 21.69 7.16 -5.09
C PHE A 194 23.21 7.23 -5.35
N GLY A 195 23.90 8.24 -4.81
CA GLY A 195 25.35 8.40 -4.93
C GLY A 195 26.17 7.32 -4.21
N LYS A 196 25.56 6.57 -3.29
CA LYS A 196 26.20 5.48 -2.52
C LYS A 196 25.86 4.09 -3.06
N PHE A 197 25.42 3.99 -4.32
CA PHE A 197 24.97 2.73 -4.93
C PHE A 197 25.96 1.57 -4.76
N ASP A 198 27.23 1.78 -5.11
CA ASP A 198 28.25 0.72 -5.05
C ASP A 198 28.49 0.24 -3.62
N GLU A 199 28.47 1.16 -2.66
CA GLU A 199 28.62 0.85 -1.23
C GLU A 199 27.43 0.04 -0.71
N ILE A 200 26.20 0.45 -1.05
CA ILE A 200 24.96 -0.24 -0.65
C ILE A 200 24.91 -1.65 -1.25
N CYS A 201 25.29 -1.78 -2.53
CA CYS A 201 25.37 -3.07 -3.23
C CYS A 201 26.34 -4.02 -2.52
N GLU A 202 27.54 -3.55 -2.18
CA GLU A 202 28.54 -4.34 -1.49
C GLU A 202 28.09 -4.78 -0.08
N VAL A 203 27.44 -3.88 0.67
CA VAL A 203 26.85 -4.22 1.99
C VAL A 203 25.83 -5.35 1.86
N GLY A 204 24.92 -5.26 0.88
CA GLY A 204 23.94 -6.31 0.61
C GLY A 204 24.59 -7.63 0.24
N TYR A 205 25.60 -7.60 -0.63
CA TYR A 205 26.35 -8.78 -1.07
C TYR A 205 27.07 -9.48 0.08
N GLN A 206 27.82 -8.74 0.91
CA GLN A 206 28.55 -9.31 2.05
C GLN A 206 27.61 -9.87 3.11
N HIS A 207 26.49 -9.17 3.37
CA HIS A 207 25.48 -9.65 4.31
C HIS A 207 24.84 -10.94 3.82
N GLY A 208 24.38 -10.98 2.56
CA GLY A 208 23.81 -12.18 1.94
C GLY A 208 24.80 -13.34 1.97
N LYS A 209 26.05 -13.12 1.56
CA LYS A 209 27.11 -14.15 1.59
C LYS A 209 27.31 -14.72 3.00
N THR A 210 27.28 -13.89 4.03
CA THR A 210 27.42 -14.34 5.42
C THR A 210 26.23 -15.19 5.85
N VAL A 211 24.99 -14.73 5.58
CA VAL A 211 23.76 -15.47 5.90
C VAL A 211 23.72 -16.82 5.20
N PHE A 212 23.93 -16.86 3.88
CA PHE A 212 23.90 -18.10 3.12
C PHE A 212 25.03 -19.07 3.54
N ASN A 213 26.21 -18.57 3.90
CA ASN A 213 27.28 -19.44 4.44
C ASN A 213 26.89 -20.08 5.78
N VAL A 214 26.21 -19.34 6.65
CA VAL A 214 25.69 -19.89 7.92
C VAL A 214 24.63 -20.95 7.62
N TRP A 215 23.71 -20.68 6.70
CA TRP A 215 22.65 -21.62 6.31
C TRP A 215 23.17 -22.90 5.65
N CYS A 216 24.22 -22.80 4.84
CA CYS A 216 24.91 -23.96 4.28
C CYS A 216 25.53 -24.82 5.38
N ARG A 217 26.15 -24.21 6.41
CA ARG A 217 26.78 -24.94 7.52
C ARG A 217 25.78 -25.54 8.50
N SER A 218 24.64 -24.90 8.71
CA SER A 218 23.59 -25.37 9.61
C SER A 218 22.63 -26.38 8.97
N GLY A 219 22.79 -26.70 7.68
CA GLY A 219 21.91 -27.63 6.96
C GLY A 219 20.51 -27.08 6.65
N VAL A 220 20.28 -25.79 6.90
CA VAL A 220 19.00 -25.11 6.63
C VAL A 220 18.67 -25.16 5.14
N LEU A 221 19.66 -24.90 4.28
CA LEU A 221 19.47 -24.91 2.83
C LEU A 221 19.08 -26.32 2.32
N GLU A 222 19.67 -27.37 2.89
CA GLU A 222 19.33 -28.76 2.53
C GLU A 222 17.91 -29.11 2.93
N LYS A 223 17.47 -28.65 4.11
CA LYS A 223 16.08 -28.82 4.57
C LYS A 223 15.11 -28.11 3.62
N MET A 224 15.43 -26.89 3.18
CA MET A 224 14.60 -26.14 2.23
C MET A 224 14.49 -26.81 0.86
N LEU A 225 15.57 -27.43 0.39
CA LEU A 225 15.63 -28.08 -0.93
C LEU A 225 15.05 -29.50 -0.94
N LYS A 226 15.00 -30.20 0.20
CA LYS A 226 14.44 -31.56 0.30
C LYS A 226 12.94 -31.63 -0.01
N ASP A 227 12.16 -30.60 0.35
CA ASP A 227 10.73 -30.49 0.03
C ASP A 227 10.42 -30.44 -1.48
N ARG A 228 11.46 -30.28 -2.31
CA ARG A 228 11.40 -30.30 -3.77
C ARG A 228 11.44 -31.73 -4.34
N GLN A 229 12.02 -32.70 -3.63
CA GLN A 229 12.16 -34.08 -4.12
C GLN A 229 10.93 -34.94 -3.83
N GLU A 230 10.23 -34.72 -2.73
CA GLU A 230 9.04 -35.52 -2.37
C GLU A 230 7.78 -35.15 -3.19
N GLY A 231 7.75 -33.97 -3.83
CA GLY A 231 6.60 -33.48 -4.61
C GLY A 231 6.60 -33.82 -6.10
N CYS A 232 7.63 -34.49 -6.64
CA CYS A 232 7.73 -34.79 -8.08
C CYS A 232 7.13 -36.17 -8.46
N GLN A 233 6.44 -36.86 -7.55
CA GLN A 233 5.59 -37.98 -7.93
C GLN A 233 4.20 -37.44 -8.30
N SER A 234 3.96 -37.35 -9.60
CA SER A 234 2.69 -36.96 -10.21
C SER A 234 1.55 -37.85 -9.73
N LYS A 235 0.58 -37.26 -9.01
CA LYS A 235 -0.80 -37.76 -9.00
C LYS A 235 -1.64 -36.90 -9.94
N PRO A 236 -2.45 -37.49 -10.84
CA PRO A 236 -3.22 -36.72 -11.79
C PRO A 236 -4.42 -36.05 -11.10
N SER A 237 -4.62 -34.78 -11.46
CA SER A 237 -5.85 -33.97 -11.41
C SER A 237 -6.81 -34.18 -10.24
N CYS A 238 -6.85 -33.20 -9.33
CA CYS A 238 -8.06 -32.87 -8.59
C CYS A 238 -8.42 -31.43 -8.95
N TYR A 239 -9.53 -31.25 -9.68
CA TYR A 239 -10.11 -29.94 -9.93
C TYR A 239 -10.45 -29.29 -8.58
N VAL A 240 -9.68 -28.28 -8.17
CA VAL A 240 -10.03 -27.44 -7.03
C VAL A 240 -10.98 -26.37 -7.54
N THR A 241 -12.27 -26.60 -7.35
CA THR A 241 -13.28 -25.54 -7.44
C THR A 241 -13.00 -24.51 -6.36
N CYS A 242 -12.78 -23.26 -6.75
CA CYS A 242 -12.70 -22.12 -5.84
C CYS A 242 -13.99 -22.06 -4.99
N PRO A 243 -13.94 -22.06 -3.65
CA PRO A 243 -15.10 -21.69 -2.88
C PRO A 243 -15.28 -20.18 -3.04
N THR A 244 -16.39 -19.78 -3.65
CA THR A 244 -16.88 -18.41 -3.69
C THR A 244 -17.18 -17.96 -2.26
N THR A 245 -16.20 -17.35 -1.58
CA THR A 245 -16.44 -16.68 -0.30
C THR A 245 -17.15 -15.36 -0.58
N SER A 246 -18.44 -15.32 -0.22
CA SER A 246 -19.26 -14.11 -0.26
C SER A 246 -18.76 -13.10 0.78
N PHE A 247 -18.81 -11.82 0.46
CA PHE A 247 -18.43 -10.67 1.30
C PHE A 247 -19.02 -10.71 2.73
N THR A 248 -20.14 -11.41 2.91
CA THR A 248 -20.79 -11.62 4.22
C THR A 248 -19.97 -12.44 5.21
N ASP A 249 -19.08 -13.31 4.75
CA ASP A 249 -18.33 -14.26 5.60
C ASP A 249 -17.16 -13.57 6.32
N LEU A 250 -16.56 -12.54 5.69
CA LEU A 250 -15.49 -11.73 6.30
C LEU A 250 -16.03 -10.80 7.39
N ALA A 251 -17.25 -10.29 7.25
CA ALA A 251 -17.88 -9.46 8.27
C ALA A 251 -18.21 -10.26 9.55
N GLU A 252 -18.57 -11.54 9.43
CA GLU A 252 -18.78 -12.43 10.59
C GLU A 252 -17.48 -12.74 11.33
N ILE A 253 -16.38 -12.95 10.60
CA ILE A 253 -15.06 -13.22 11.19
C ILE A 253 -14.52 -11.98 11.93
N VAL A 254 -14.74 -10.78 11.39
CA VAL A 254 -14.25 -9.52 11.97
C VAL A 254 -15.13 -9.01 13.12
N SER A 255 -16.40 -9.45 13.20
CA SER A 255 -17.35 -9.01 14.24
C SER A 255 -17.44 -9.93 15.47
N ARG A 256 -16.65 -11.01 15.53
CA ARG A 256 -16.54 -11.83 16.74
C ARG A 256 -15.81 -11.06 17.84
N ILE A 257 -16.58 -10.34 18.63
CA ILE A 257 -16.16 -9.87 19.95
C ILE A 257 -16.08 -11.11 20.85
N GLU A 258 -14.90 -11.41 21.37
CA GLU A 258 -14.75 -12.46 22.37
C GLU A 258 -15.64 -12.12 23.58
N PRO A 259 -16.52 -13.03 24.03
CA PRO A 259 -17.32 -12.76 25.22
C PRO A 259 -16.37 -12.60 26.40
N VAL A 260 -16.52 -11.47 27.12
CA VAL A 260 -15.76 -11.19 28.33
C VAL A 260 -15.94 -12.37 29.29
N LYS A 261 -14.82 -12.98 29.67
CA LYS A 261 -14.76 -14.04 30.67
C LYS A 261 -15.42 -13.51 31.94
N ALA A 262 -16.55 -14.10 32.34
CA ALA A 262 -17.20 -13.78 33.60
C ALA A 262 -16.18 -13.97 34.73
N ILE A 263 -15.78 -12.88 35.36
CA ILE A 263 -15.04 -12.91 36.61
C ILE A 263 -16.02 -13.47 37.64
N LEU A 264 -15.70 -14.65 38.19
CA LEU A 264 -16.36 -15.17 39.37
C LEU A 264 -16.12 -14.17 40.50
N VAL A 265 -17.20 -13.49 40.90
CA VAL A 265 -17.24 -12.67 42.10
C VAL A 265 -17.29 -13.63 43.28
N ASP A 266 -16.23 -13.62 44.09
CA ASP A 266 -16.29 -14.09 45.47
C ASP A 266 -16.63 -12.87 46.34
N ASP A 267 -17.57 -13.07 47.26
CA ASP A 267 -18.27 -12.05 48.05
C ASP A 267 -17.36 -11.19 48.95
N GLU A 268 -17.95 -10.07 49.40
CA GLU A 268 -17.55 -9.16 50.50
C GLU A 268 -16.75 -7.88 50.13
N SER A 269 -17.45 -6.77 49.92
CA SER A 269 -17.54 -5.68 50.92
C SER A 269 -18.22 -4.43 50.36
N ASP A 270 -19.15 -3.90 51.15
CA ASP A 270 -19.91 -2.67 50.94
C ASP A 270 -19.03 -1.44 50.74
N TYR A 271 -19.32 -0.62 49.72
CA TYR A 271 -19.45 0.84 49.86
C TYR A 271 -20.44 1.37 48.81
N GLN A 272 -21.60 1.83 49.29
CA GLN A 272 -22.55 2.68 48.57
C GLN A 272 -21.90 4.00 48.15
N THR A 273 -22.05 4.37 46.87
CA THR A 273 -22.20 5.77 46.45
C THR A 273 -23.12 5.81 45.24
N GLU A 274 -24.28 6.43 45.44
CA GLU A 274 -25.26 6.79 44.42
C GLU A 274 -24.64 7.77 43.41
N TYR A 275 -24.83 7.53 42.12
CA TYR A 275 -24.78 8.57 41.09
C TYR A 275 -25.89 8.30 40.09
N GLU A 276 -26.77 9.29 39.97
CA GLU A 276 -27.98 9.31 39.16
C GLU A 276 -27.66 9.33 37.65
N GLU A 277 -28.47 8.62 36.87
CA GLU A 277 -28.54 8.76 35.42
C GLU A 277 -29.26 10.07 35.06
N GLU A 278 -28.54 11.06 34.53
CA GLU A 278 -29.15 12.14 33.75
C GLU A 278 -28.83 11.95 32.26
N ILE A 279 -29.88 11.60 31.51
CA ILE A 279 -29.92 11.57 30.04
C ILE A 279 -29.90 13.02 29.55
N PHE A 280 -28.83 13.44 28.87
CA PHE A 280 -28.80 14.70 28.12
C PHE A 280 -28.98 14.43 26.63
N ASP A 281 -30.22 14.66 26.17
CA ASP A 281 -30.65 14.63 24.79
C ASP A 281 -30.44 16.01 24.16
N SER A 282 -29.23 16.30 23.65
CA SER A 282 -29.02 17.46 22.77
C SER A 282 -27.76 17.29 21.91
N GLN A 283 -27.89 16.68 20.72
CA GLN A 283 -26.97 16.92 19.59
C GLN A 283 -27.42 16.26 18.28
N LYS A 284 -28.74 16.17 18.02
CA LYS A 284 -29.27 15.62 16.77
C LYS A 284 -29.59 16.68 15.70
N ASP A 285 -29.48 17.97 16.03
CA ASP A 285 -29.93 19.06 15.16
C ASP A 285 -28.82 19.70 14.30
N ASP A 286 -27.55 19.46 14.59
CA ASP A 286 -26.43 20.05 13.83
C ASP A 286 -26.09 19.28 12.54
N TYR A 287 -26.51 18.00 12.43
CA TYR A 287 -26.21 17.17 11.26
C TYR A 287 -27.18 17.41 10.08
N VAL A 288 -28.37 17.95 10.35
CA VAL A 288 -29.40 18.22 9.34
C VAL A 288 -29.23 19.60 8.71
N SER A 289 -28.65 20.56 9.44
CA SER A 289 -28.35 21.91 8.94
C SER A 289 -27.19 21.96 7.94
N PHE A 290 -26.29 20.98 7.95
CA PHE A 290 -25.12 20.94 7.05
C PHE A 290 -25.48 20.38 5.66
N LEU A 291 -26.42 19.43 5.59
CA LEU A 291 -26.88 18.81 4.35
C LEU A 291 -27.81 19.72 3.53
N THR A 292 -28.43 20.72 4.16
CA THR A 292 -29.33 21.69 3.50
C THR A 292 -28.58 22.88 2.89
N SER A 293 -27.35 23.17 3.33
CA SER A 293 -26.57 24.31 2.82
C SER A 293 -25.78 24.03 1.54
N GLU A 294 -25.56 22.77 1.15
CA GLU A 294 -24.84 22.43 -0.10
C GLU A 294 -25.74 22.33 -1.34
N THR A 295 -27.07 22.39 -1.18
CA THR A 295 -28.01 22.23 -2.31
C THR A 295 -28.45 23.55 -2.97
N GLU A 296 -27.99 24.72 -2.49
CA GLU A 296 -28.46 26.03 -2.97
C GLU A 296 -27.43 26.85 -3.79
N ILE A 297 -26.29 26.28 -4.18
CA ILE A 297 -25.32 26.98 -5.05
C ILE A 297 -25.23 26.28 -6.41
N TYR A 298 -26.31 26.31 -7.19
CA TYR A 298 -26.30 26.32 -8.66
C TYR A 298 -27.75 26.50 -9.15
N THR A 299 -28.23 27.75 -9.17
CA THR A 299 -29.40 28.11 -9.99
C THR A 299 -29.14 29.50 -10.58
N ASP A 300 -28.78 29.56 -11.86
CA ASP A 300 -28.88 30.79 -12.67
C ASP A 300 -30.13 30.65 -13.56
N PRO A 301 -31.01 31.66 -13.69
CA PRO A 301 -32.32 31.52 -14.30
C PRO A 301 -32.33 32.06 -15.73
N GLN A 302 -32.53 31.18 -16.72
CA GLN A 302 -33.18 31.48 -18.01
C GLN A 302 -33.37 30.20 -18.82
N ASP A 303 -34.56 29.60 -18.72
CA ASP A 303 -35.50 29.51 -19.85
C ASP A 303 -36.67 28.59 -19.51
N GLN A 304 -37.85 29.20 -19.44
CA GLN A 304 -39.14 28.55 -19.46
C GLN A 304 -39.43 28.05 -20.89
N GLU A 305 -39.68 26.75 -21.07
CA GLU A 305 -40.85 26.33 -21.86
C GLU A 305 -41.32 24.90 -21.56
N ILE A 306 -42.35 24.87 -20.71
CA ILE A 306 -43.53 24.01 -20.71
C ILE A 306 -43.65 23.02 -21.89
N ARG A 307 -43.71 21.71 -21.60
CA ARG A 307 -44.80 20.81 -22.11
C ARG A 307 -44.92 19.46 -21.38
N LEU A 308 -46.05 19.38 -20.67
CA LEU A 308 -46.91 18.26 -20.25
C LEU A 308 -46.50 16.78 -20.51
N ARG A 309 -46.43 16.04 -19.39
CA ARG A 309 -47.18 14.80 -19.04
C ARG A 309 -47.87 13.99 -20.17
N ARG A 310 -47.47 12.72 -20.39
CA ARG A 310 -48.06 11.46 -19.82
C ARG A 310 -47.49 10.19 -20.50
N PRO A 311 -47.54 9.02 -19.84
CA PRO A 311 -47.03 7.74 -20.35
C PRO A 311 -48.14 6.79 -20.88
N ILE A 312 -47.68 5.65 -21.47
CA ILE A 312 -48.33 4.32 -21.66
C ILE A 312 -48.83 3.98 -23.09
N ARG A 313 -48.19 2.94 -23.67
CA ARG A 313 -48.67 1.74 -24.44
C ARG A 313 -47.55 1.36 -25.43
N GLY A 314 -47.02 0.13 -25.49
CA GLY A 314 -47.68 -1.16 -25.38
C GLY A 314 -48.26 -1.52 -26.74
N ASP A 315 -47.45 -2.11 -27.63
CA ASP A 315 -47.80 -3.29 -28.42
C ASP A 315 -46.66 -3.72 -29.37
N SER A 316 -46.73 -5.00 -29.66
CA SER A 316 -45.79 -5.93 -30.27
C SER A 316 -45.75 -5.93 -31.80
N GLU A 317 -44.85 -6.79 -32.30
CA GLU A 317 -44.82 -7.45 -33.62
C GLU A 317 -43.96 -6.85 -34.73
N ASP A 318 -42.85 -7.58 -34.94
CA ASP A 318 -42.47 -8.26 -36.17
C ASP A 318 -41.97 -7.52 -37.42
N SER A 319 -40.90 -8.13 -37.92
CA SER A 319 -40.54 -8.35 -39.32
C SER A 319 -39.49 -7.45 -39.98
N GLN A 320 -38.32 -8.10 -40.14
CA GLN A 320 -37.63 -8.34 -41.41
C GLN A 320 -36.75 -7.25 -42.06
N LEU A 321 -35.49 -7.67 -42.25
CA LEU A 321 -34.66 -7.57 -43.47
C LEU A 321 -34.41 -6.18 -44.07
N ALA A 322 -33.16 -5.73 -44.03
CA ALA A 322 -32.23 -5.77 -45.18
C ALA A 322 -31.14 -4.69 -45.08
N ALA A 323 -29.94 -5.08 -45.55
CA ALA A 323 -28.71 -4.32 -45.81
C ALA A 323 -27.78 -4.03 -44.62
#